data_AF-S2KQE8-F1
#
_entry.id   AF-S2KQE8-F1
#
_cell.length_a   1.000
_cell.length_b   1.000
_cell.length_c   1.000
_cell.angle_alpha   90.00
_cell.angle_beta   90.00
_cell.angle_gamma   90.00
#
_symmetry.space_group_name_H-M   'P 1'
#
loop_
_entity.id
_entity.type
_entity.pdbx_description
1 polymer ?
#
loop_
_entity_poly.entity_id
_entity_poly.type
_entity_poly.pdbx_seq_one_letter_code
_entity_poly.pdbx_strand_id
1 'polypeptide(L)'
;MRDLYKRLGITPQASDSDIATAIEACEHTALKADARTVLSVKSRREEYDALHATLCDIGLLRARLGLTHGRYWQDSVANDFSLPPDNTCSQHDELIGRVTHAVTLHNRWQRWRGPWSMAGLLAVGIMLGIALCHLLLR
;
A
#
# COMPACT_ATOMS: atom_id res chain seq x y z
N MET A 1 -15.33 -15.69 -4.98
CA MET A 1 -14.62 -16.93 -5.36
C MET A 1 -13.76 -17.34 -4.18
N ARG A 2 -13.73 -18.63 -3.83
CA ARG A 2 -12.86 -19.17 -2.77
C ARG A 2 -11.56 -19.64 -3.41
N ASP A 3 -10.45 -19.54 -2.69
CA ASP A 3 -9.18 -20.12 -3.16
C ASP A 3 -9.18 -21.63 -2.91
N LEU A 4 -9.50 -22.40 -3.95
CA LEU A 4 -9.49 -23.86 -3.93
C LEU A 4 -8.10 -24.43 -3.66
N TYR A 5 -7.04 -23.82 -4.20
CA TYR A 5 -5.66 -24.29 -4.01
C TYR A 5 -5.25 -24.16 -2.53
N LYS A 6 -5.47 -22.97 -1.95
CA LYS A 6 -5.19 -22.71 -0.54
C LYS A 6 -5.99 -23.63 0.39
N ARG A 7 -7.26 -23.88 0.08
CA ARG A 7 -8.15 -24.69 0.92
C ARG A 7 -7.93 -26.19 0.79
N LEU A 8 -7.43 -26.66 -0.35
CA LEU A 8 -6.98 -28.04 -0.56
C LEU A 8 -5.53 -28.26 -0.09
N GLY A 9 -4.81 -27.20 0.26
CA GLY A 9 -3.42 -27.28 0.72
C GLY A 9 -2.41 -27.60 -0.39
N ILE A 10 -2.71 -27.22 -1.63
CA ILE A 10 -1.88 -27.50 -2.81
C ILE A 10 -1.46 -26.21 -3.51
N THR A 11 -0.38 -26.29 -4.28
CA THR A 11 0.11 -25.16 -5.09
C THR A 11 -0.64 -25.09 -6.43
N PRO A 12 -0.85 -23.90 -7.03
CA PRO A 12 -1.42 -23.79 -8.38
C PRO A 12 -0.63 -24.56 -9.46
N GLN A 13 0.68 -24.75 -9.24
CA GLN A 13 1.60 -25.50 -10.10
C GLN A 13 1.56 -27.02 -9.86
N ALA A 14 0.67 -27.51 -9.00
CA ALA A 14 0.55 -28.94 -8.71
C ALA A 14 0.19 -29.73 -9.98
N SER A 15 0.70 -30.95 -10.07
CA SER A 15 0.40 -31.86 -11.17
C SER A 15 -1.08 -32.29 -11.13
N ASP A 16 -1.62 -32.74 -12.27
CA ASP A 16 -2.99 -33.25 -12.33
C ASP A 16 -3.21 -34.44 -11.37
N SER A 17 -2.18 -35.27 -11.16
CA SER A 17 -2.23 -36.36 -10.17
C SER A 17 -2.30 -35.84 -8.74
N ASP A 18 -1.49 -34.84 -8.38
CA ASP A 18 -1.49 -34.29 -7.02
C ASP A 18 -2.83 -33.62 -6.69
N ILE A 19 -3.40 -32.93 -7.68
CA ILE A 19 -4.73 -32.31 -7.56
C ILE A 19 -5.79 -33.38 -7.35
N ALA A 20 -5.79 -34.46 -8.13
CA ALA A 20 -6.75 -35.54 -7.97
C ALA A 20 -6.62 -36.20 -6.59
N THR A 21 -5.39 -36.44 -6.11
CA THR A 21 -5.14 -36.98 -4.77
C THR A 21 -5.64 -36.04 -3.68
N ALA A 22 -5.38 -34.73 -3.79
CA ALA A 22 -5.83 -33.74 -2.81
C ALA A 22 -7.36 -33.62 -2.76
N ILE A 23 -8.03 -33.69 -3.91
CA ILE A 23 -9.50 -33.70 -3.99
C ILE A 23 -10.06 -34.95 -3.31
N GLU A 24 -9.45 -36.11 -3.53
CA GLU A 24 -9.94 -37.35 -2.93
C GLU A 24 -9.72 -37.41 -1.42
N ALA A 25 -8.57 -36.91 -0.94
CA ALA A 25 -8.23 -36.80 0.48
C ALA A 25 -9.07 -35.76 1.25
N CYS A 26 -9.75 -34.84 0.56
CA CYS A 26 -10.56 -33.80 1.19
C CYS A 26 -11.85 -34.38 1.81
N GLU A 27 -11.98 -34.29 3.14
CA GLU A 27 -13.18 -34.73 3.87
C GLU A 27 -14.38 -33.78 3.69
N HIS A 28 -14.14 -32.51 3.37
CA HIS A 28 -15.19 -31.51 3.24
C HIS A 28 -15.95 -31.66 1.90
N THR A 29 -17.12 -32.26 1.94
CA THR A 29 -17.93 -32.65 0.76
C THR A 29 -18.20 -31.49 -0.21
N ALA A 30 -18.57 -30.31 0.28
CA ALA A 30 -18.81 -29.15 -0.56
C ALA A 30 -17.54 -28.67 -1.30
N LEU A 31 -16.41 -28.57 -0.58
CA LEU A 31 -15.12 -28.18 -1.18
C LEU A 31 -14.66 -29.21 -2.21
N LYS A 32 -14.85 -30.50 -1.92
CA LYS A 32 -14.53 -31.60 -2.83
C LYS A 32 -15.35 -31.52 -4.12
N ALA A 33 -16.65 -31.22 -4.04
CA ALA A 33 -17.50 -31.07 -5.21
C ALA A 33 -17.09 -29.87 -6.08
N ASP A 34 -16.84 -28.72 -5.46
CA ASP A 34 -16.37 -27.50 -6.16
C ASP A 34 -15.03 -27.75 -6.85
N ALA A 35 -14.07 -28.32 -6.12
CA ALA A 35 -12.74 -28.63 -6.62
C ALA A 35 -12.77 -29.64 -7.76
N ARG A 36 -13.58 -30.69 -7.65
CA ARG A 36 -13.75 -31.69 -8.72
C ARG A 36 -14.40 -31.08 -9.96
N THR A 37 -15.33 -30.15 -9.77
CA THR A 37 -15.98 -29.47 -10.89
C THR A 37 -14.97 -28.60 -11.62
N VAL A 38 -14.19 -27.81 -10.90
CA VAL A 38 -13.32 -26.80 -11.50
C VAL A 38 -11.98 -27.37 -11.95
N LEU A 39 -11.28 -28.11 -11.07
CA LEU A 39 -9.88 -28.50 -11.27
C LEU A 39 -9.71 -29.81 -12.05
N SER A 40 -10.72 -30.69 -12.09
CA SER A 40 -10.60 -31.98 -12.81
C SER A 40 -10.74 -31.85 -14.33
N VAL A 41 -11.20 -30.71 -14.85
CA VAL A 41 -11.32 -30.47 -16.29
C VAL A 41 -10.33 -29.39 -16.69
N LYS A 42 -9.39 -29.74 -17.57
CA LYS A 42 -8.27 -28.88 -17.95
C LYS A 42 -8.70 -27.48 -18.41
N SER A 43 -9.71 -27.37 -19.28
CA SER A 43 -10.19 -26.06 -19.75
C SER A 43 -10.75 -25.19 -18.62
N ARG A 44 -11.50 -25.77 -17.68
CA ARG A 44 -12.02 -25.04 -16.52
C ARG A 44 -10.92 -24.68 -15.53
N ARG A 45 -9.91 -25.53 -15.39
CA ARG A 45 -8.71 -25.24 -14.59
C ARG A 45 -7.97 -24.03 -15.17
N GLU A 46 -7.76 -23.98 -16.49
CA GLU A 46 -7.08 -22.85 -17.13
C GLU A 46 -7.82 -21.52 -16.92
N GLU A 47 -9.16 -21.51 -17.07
CA GLU A 47 -9.98 -20.33 -16.77
C GLU A 47 -9.91 -19.95 -15.29
N TYR A 48 -9.96 -20.93 -14.40
CA TYR A 48 -9.83 -20.73 -12.96
C TYR A 48 -8.46 -20.16 -12.59
N ASP A 49 -7.38 -20.64 -13.20
CA ASP A 49 -6.01 -20.20 -12.97
C ASP A 49 -5.81 -18.75 -13.39
N ALA A 50 -6.38 -18.35 -14.53
CA ALA A 50 -6.36 -16.95 -14.99
C ALA A 50 -7.10 -16.02 -14.00
N LEU A 51 -8.27 -16.45 -13.52
CA LEU A 51 -9.03 -15.68 -12.54
C LEU A 51 -8.34 -15.65 -11.17
N HIS A 52 -7.75 -16.77 -10.75
CA HIS A 52 -6.96 -16.89 -9.52
C HIS A 52 -5.78 -15.93 -9.52
N ALA A 53 -5.01 -15.89 -10.61
CA ALA A 53 -3.90 -14.95 -10.79
C ALA A 53 -4.37 -13.49 -10.69
N THR A 54 -5.46 -13.14 -11.37
CA THR A 54 -6.04 -11.80 -11.32
C THR A 54 -6.44 -11.39 -9.90
N LEU A 55 -7.05 -12.30 -9.13
CA LEU A 55 -7.44 -12.03 -7.74
C LEU A 55 -6.23 -11.92 -6.81
N CYS A 56 -5.18 -12.71 -7.03
CA CYS A 56 -3.91 -12.55 -6.33
C CYS A 56 -3.29 -11.17 -6.59
N ASP A 57 -3.29 -10.70 -7.84
CA ASP A 57 -2.77 -9.38 -8.21
C ASP A 57 -3.57 -8.25 -7.54
N ILE A 58 -4.90 -8.36 -7.50
CA ILE A 58 -5.76 -7.43 -6.78
C ILE A 58 -5.47 -7.46 -5.27
N GLY A 59 -5.28 -8.65 -4.70
CA GLY A 59 -4.89 -8.83 -3.30
C GLY A 59 -3.57 -8.15 -2.96
N LEU A 60 -2.56 -8.30 -3.82
CA LEU A 60 -1.27 -7.64 -3.71
C LEU A 60 -1.39 -6.12 -3.83
N LEU A 61 -2.14 -5.63 -4.82
CA LEU A 61 -2.38 -4.20 -5.01
C LEU A 61 -3.06 -3.60 -3.77
N ARG A 62 -4.08 -4.28 -3.23
CA ARG A 62 -4.77 -3.86 -2.01
C ARG A 62 -3.83 -3.79 -0.81
N ALA A 63 -2.93 -4.76 -0.68
CA ALA A 63 -1.90 -4.77 0.38
C ALA A 63 -0.93 -3.59 0.24
N ARG A 64 -0.45 -3.31 -0.97
CA ARG A 64 0.43 -2.17 -1.26
C ARG A 64 -0.23 -0.81 -1.02
N LEU A 65 -1.55 -0.71 -1.22
CA LEU A 65 -2.31 0.50 -0.94
C LEU A 65 -2.76 0.63 0.52
N GLY A 66 -2.44 -0.32 1.40
CA GLY A 66 -2.87 -0.32 2.81
C GLY A 66 -4.38 -0.54 3.00
N LEU A 67 -5.08 -1.00 1.97
CA LEU A 67 -6.54 -1.18 1.96
C LEU A 67 -7.00 -2.53 2.55
N THR A 68 -6.12 -3.22 3.26
CA THR A 68 -6.35 -4.57 3.82
C THR A 68 -7.28 -4.61 5.03
N HIS A 69 -7.48 -3.48 5.71
CA HIS A 69 -8.22 -3.41 6.98
C HIS A 69 -9.69 -3.00 6.82
N GLY A 70 -10.17 -2.77 5.60
CA GLY A 70 -11.56 -2.36 5.37
C GLY A 70 -12.56 -3.41 5.87
N ARG A 71 -13.65 -2.95 6.51
CA ARG A 71 -14.70 -3.82 7.10
C ARG A 71 -15.28 -4.85 6.12
N TYR A 72 -15.30 -4.53 4.83
CA TYR A 72 -15.79 -5.41 3.76
C TYR A 72 -14.79 -6.51 3.34
N TRP A 73 -13.54 -6.44 3.80
CA TRP A 73 -12.47 -7.39 3.46
C TRP A 73 -12.21 -8.44 4.54
N GLN A 74 -12.83 -8.31 5.71
CA GLN A 74 -12.64 -9.21 6.85
C GLN A 74 -13.42 -10.54 6.72
N ASP A 75 -14.21 -10.70 5.66
CA ASP A 75 -14.93 -11.94 5.41
C ASP A 75 -13.97 -13.06 4.95
N SER A 76 -14.27 -14.30 5.35
CA SER A 76 -13.44 -15.49 5.14
C SER A 76 -13.06 -15.74 3.68
N VAL A 77 -13.95 -15.37 2.74
CA VAL A 77 -13.72 -15.56 1.29
C VAL A 77 -12.86 -14.45 0.72
N ALA A 78 -13.06 -13.20 1.15
CA ALA A 78 -12.25 -12.06 0.71
C ALA A 78 -10.80 -12.14 1.24
N ASN A 79 -10.62 -12.85 2.35
CA ASN A 79 -9.32 -13.06 2.97
C ASN A 79 -8.49 -14.19 2.34
N ASP A 80 -9.10 -15.02 1.49
CA ASP A 80 -8.39 -16.12 0.81
C ASP A 80 -7.23 -15.58 -0.05
N PHE A 81 -7.43 -14.43 -0.70
CA PHE A 81 -6.45 -13.74 -1.57
C PHE A 81 -5.70 -12.59 -0.87
N SER A 82 -5.83 -12.45 0.45
CA SER A 82 -5.03 -11.49 1.21
C SER A 82 -3.58 -11.95 1.24
N LEU A 83 -2.72 -11.21 0.54
CA LEU A 83 -1.28 -11.38 0.64
C LEU A 83 -0.70 -10.40 1.67
N PRO A 84 0.36 -10.78 2.40
CA PRO A 84 1.09 -9.82 3.20
C PRO A 84 1.62 -8.70 2.30
N PRO A 85 1.73 -7.46 2.80
CA PRO A 85 2.30 -6.38 2.02
C PRO A 85 3.73 -6.77 1.64
N ASP A 86 3.95 -6.97 0.34
CA ASP A 86 5.29 -7.16 -0.17
C ASP A 86 5.97 -5.79 -0.18
N ASN A 87 7.04 -5.66 0.60
CA ASN A 87 7.83 -4.44 0.76
C ASN A 87 8.56 -4.05 -0.55
N THR A 88 8.40 -4.81 -1.65
CA THR A 88 9.04 -4.60 -2.96
C THR A 88 8.54 -3.37 -3.75
N CYS A 89 7.73 -2.47 -3.19
CA CYS A 89 7.53 -1.17 -3.83
C CYS A 89 7.32 -0.02 -2.85
N SER A 90 8.41 0.33 -2.17
CA SER A 90 9.07 1.64 -2.02
C SER A 90 8.58 2.86 -2.87
N GLN A 91 7.40 2.93 -3.49
CA GLN A 91 6.93 4.19 -4.07
C GLN A 91 6.48 5.17 -2.98
N HIS A 92 5.93 4.65 -1.89
CA HIS A 92 5.64 5.43 -0.70
C HIS A 92 6.95 5.91 -0.05
N ASP A 93 7.92 5.02 0.15
CA ASP A 93 9.19 5.38 0.80
C ASP A 93 10.04 6.33 -0.06
N GLU A 94 10.00 6.18 -1.39
CA GLU A 94 10.63 7.13 -2.30
C GLU A 94 9.94 8.50 -2.28
N LEU A 95 8.60 8.54 -2.26
CA LEU A 95 7.85 9.78 -2.14
C LEU A 95 8.10 10.46 -0.81
N ILE A 96 8.08 9.72 0.30
CA ILE A 96 8.43 10.21 1.64
C ILE A 96 9.86 10.73 1.64
N GLY A 97 10.82 9.99 1.06
CA GLY A 97 12.21 10.44 0.93
C GLY A 97 12.33 11.78 0.21
N ARG A 98 11.63 11.95 -0.93
CA ARG A 98 11.62 13.21 -1.70
C ARG A 98 10.97 14.36 -0.92
N VAL A 99 9.85 14.09 -0.24
CA VAL A 99 9.14 15.10 0.58
C VAL A 99 9.98 15.51 1.78
N THR A 100 10.57 14.57 2.51
CA THR A 100 11.45 14.85 3.65
C THR A 100 12.67 15.65 3.18
N HIS A 101 13.24 15.34 2.01
CA HIS A 101 14.34 16.12 1.44
C HIS A 101 13.92 17.56 1.11
N ALA A 102 12.76 17.77 0.48
CA ALA A 102 12.24 19.11 0.19
C ALA A 102 11.96 19.91 1.46
N VAL A 103 11.38 19.29 2.48
CA VAL A 103 11.08 19.92 3.78
C VAL A 103 12.36 20.32 4.51
N THR A 104 13.41 19.50 4.50
CA THR A 104 14.68 19.84 5.16
C THR A 104 15.39 21.03 4.49
N LEU A 105 15.36 21.11 3.16
CA LEU A 105 15.89 22.26 2.41
C LEU A 105 15.11 23.54 2.70
N HIS A 106 13.76 23.46 2.70
CA HIS A 106 12.90 24.60 3.02
C HIS A 106 13.11 25.10 4.44
N ASN A 107 13.14 24.19 5.42
CA ASN A 107 13.36 24.52 6.82
C ASN A 107 14.75 25.14 7.05
N ARG A 108 15.79 24.64 6.37
CA ARG A 108 17.14 25.24 6.42
C ARG A 108 17.15 26.66 5.86
N TRP A 109 16.49 26.88 4.72
CA TRP A 109 16.39 28.19 4.09
C TRP A 109 15.61 29.19 4.97
N GLN A 110 14.49 28.77 5.53
CA GLN A 110 13.67 29.60 6.42
C GLN A 110 14.40 29.95 7.72
N ARG A 111 15.17 29.01 8.28
CA ARG A 111 15.99 29.25 9.47
C ARG A 111 17.09 30.28 9.24
N TRP A 112 17.62 30.39 8.03
CA TRP A 112 18.59 31.42 7.66
C TRP A 112 17.93 32.76 7.37
N ARG A 113 16.69 32.76 6.85
CA ARG A 113 15.96 33.99 6.50
C ARG A 113 15.29 34.68 7.69
N GLY A 114 14.83 33.91 8.69
CA GLY A 114 14.16 34.42 9.90
C GLY A 114 14.95 35.48 10.70
N PRO A 115 16.23 35.26 11.05
CA PRO A 115 17.01 36.27 11.78
C PRO A 115 17.27 37.52 10.93
N TRP A 116 17.37 37.39 9.61
CA TRP A 116 17.55 38.54 8.71
C TRP A 116 16.28 39.38 8.58
N SER A 117 15.09 38.77 8.55
CA SER A 117 13.83 39.51 8.54
C SER A 117 13.59 40.25 9.87
N MET A 118 13.95 39.64 11.00
CA MET A 118 13.94 40.30 12.31
C MET A 118 14.90 41.50 12.35
N ALA A 119 16.13 41.33 11.86
CA ALA A 119 17.12 42.41 11.82
C ALA A 119 16.67 43.58 10.93
N GLY A 120 16.05 43.30 9.78
CA GLY A 120 15.50 44.33 8.90
C GLY A 120 14.38 45.14 9.54
N LEU A 121 13.42 44.48 10.21
CA LEU A 121 12.34 45.15 10.93
C LEU A 121 12.87 46.04 12.07
N LEU A 122 13.86 45.54 12.81
CA LEU A 122 14.49 46.30 13.90
C LEU A 122 15.20 47.56 13.38
N ALA A 123 15.96 47.43 12.28
CA ALA A 123 16.64 48.56 11.65
C ALA A 123 15.67 49.64 11.15
N VAL A 124 14.55 49.25 10.54
CA VAL A 124 13.49 50.18 10.12
C VAL A 124 12.87 50.90 11.31
N GLY A 125 12.59 50.18 12.41
CA GLY A 125 12.08 50.78 13.64
C GLY A 125 13.03 51.82 14.24
N ILE A 126 14.34 51.53 14.27
CA ILE A 126 15.36 52.47 14.75
C ILE A 126 15.41 53.73 13.87
N MET A 127 15.42 53.56 12.54
CA MET A 127 15.46 54.69 11.60
C MET A 127 14.23 55.60 11.73
N LEU A 128 13.04 55.02 11.89
CA LEU A 128 11.81 55.76 12.15
C LEU A 128 11.86 56.52 13.48
N GLY A 129 12.38 55.88 14.55
CA GLY A 129 12.55 56.52 15.85
C GLY A 129 13.49 57.72 15.81
N ILE A 130 14.64 57.58 15.14
CA ILE A 130 15.61 58.67 14.96
C ILE A 130 14.99 59.83 14.17
N ALA A 131 14.29 59.52 13.07
CA ALA A 131 13.61 60.53 12.25
C ALA A 131 12.54 61.29 13.05
N LEU A 132 11.76 60.58 13.89
CA LEU A 132 10.73 61.20 14.74
C LEU A 132 11.34 62.10 15.81
N CYS A 133 12.43 61.66 16.46
CA CYS A 133 13.18 62.49 17.41
C CYS A 133 13.72 63.76 16.75
N HIS A 134 14.28 63.63 15.54
CA HIS A 134 14.81 64.78 14.80
C HIS A 134 13.72 65.78 14.36
N LEU A 135 12.50 65.29 14.14
CA LEU A 135 11.35 66.15 13.82
C LEU A 135 10.79 66.86 15.06
N LEU A 136 10.79 66.20 16.22
CA LEU A 136 10.28 66.75 17.49
C LEU A 136 11.24 67.74 18.17
N LEU A 137 12.54 67.67 17.87
CA LEU A 137 13.56 68.57 18.42
C LEU A 137 13.79 69.84 17.57
N ARG A 138 13.08 69.99 16.45
CA ARG A 138 13.19 71.11 15.52
C ARG A 138 11.96 72.02 15.62
#